data_AF-A0A2Z7CUG1-F1
#
_entry.id   AF-A0A2Z7CUG1-F1
#
_cell.length_a   1.000
_cell.length_b   1.000
_cell.length_c   1.000
_cell.angle_alpha   90.00
_cell.angle_beta   90.00
_cell.angle_gamma   90.00
#
_symmetry.space_group_name_H-M   'P 1'
#
loop_
_entity.id
_entity.type
_entity.pdbx_description
1 polymer ?
#
loop_
_entity_poly.entity_id
_entity_poly.type
_entity_poly.pdbx_seq_one_letter_code
_entity_poly.pdbx_strand_id
1 'polypeptide(L)'
;MFQDEMQRFVRRIVDLMRAESLFSWQGGPIIMLQIENEYGNIESSYGRKGKDYMTWAAKMAVGLDAGVPWVMYVKCVITRKKLAYRT
;
A
#
# COMPACT_ATOMS: atom_id res chain seq x y z
N MET A 1 -6.79 5.46 16.47
CA MET A 1 -5.56 5.05 17.19
C MET A 1 -4.70 4.10 16.35
N PHE A 2 -5.06 2.83 16.14
CA PHE A 2 -4.22 1.91 15.35
C PHE A 2 -3.97 2.38 13.91
N GLN A 3 -5.04 2.69 13.18
CA GLN A 3 -4.98 3.17 11.80
C GLN A 3 -4.17 4.47 11.66
N ASP A 4 -4.35 5.39 12.62
CA ASP A 4 -3.65 6.68 12.62
C ASP A 4 -2.14 6.50 12.84
N GLU A 5 -1.74 5.65 13.80
CA GLU A 5 -0.33 5.38 14.06
C GLU A 5 0.33 4.58 12.93
N MET A 6 -0.38 3.62 12.34
CA MET A 6 0.10 2.91 11.15
C MET A 6 0.32 3.89 9.99
N GLN A 7 -0.65 4.76 9.72
CA GLN A 7 -0.52 5.77 8.66
C GLN A 7 0.64 6.73 8.93
N ARG A 8 0.83 7.16 10.19
CA ARG A 8 1.94 8.02 10.60
C ARG A 8 3.29 7.35 10.33
N PHE A 9 3.43 6.09 10.72
CA PHE A 9 4.67 5.33 10.51
C PHE A 9 4.95 5.10 9.03
N VAL A 10 3.97 4.61 8.26
CA VAL A 10 4.15 4.33 6.83
C VAL A 10 4.49 5.60 6.06
N ARG A 11 3.81 6.72 6.35
CA ARG A 11 4.15 8.02 5.77
C ARG A 11 5.59 8.41 6.07
N ARG A 12 6.02 8.28 7.33
CA ARG A 12 7.40 8.63 7.72
C ARG A 12 8.44 7.82 6.94
N ILE A 13 8.19 6.53 6.72
CA ILE A 13 9.09 5.68 5.92
C ILE A 13 9.08 6.13 4.46
N VAL A 14 7.92 6.32 3.84
CA VAL A 14 7.84 6.77 2.44
C VAL A 14 8.55 8.12 2.25
N ASP A 15 8.35 9.07 3.15
CA ASP A 15 9.01 10.38 3.09
C ASP A 15 10.54 10.26 3.25
N LEU A 16 11.02 9.36 4.13
CA LEU A 16 12.44 9.11 4.30
C LEU A 16 13.06 8.46 3.05
N MET A 17 12.43 7.44 2.49
CA MET A 17 12.91 6.79 1.25
C MET A 17 12.92 7.78 0.07
N ARG A 18 11.94 8.69 0.02
CA ARG A 18 11.88 9.77 -0.97
C ARG A 18 13.01 10.77 -0.76
N ALA A 19 13.28 11.19 0.48
CA ALA A 19 14.36 12.13 0.78
C ALA A 19 15.75 11.58 0.40
N GLU A 20 15.98 10.29 0.63
CA GLU A 20 17.23 9.59 0.29
C GLU A 20 17.32 9.15 -1.19
N SER A 21 16.37 9.56 -2.04
CA SER A 21 16.33 9.22 -3.47
C SER A 21 16.36 7.71 -3.76
N LEU A 22 15.68 6.92 -2.93
CA LEU A 22 15.72 5.47 -3.03
C LEU A 22 14.67 4.89 -3.99
N PHE A 23 13.68 5.66 -4.42
CA PHE A 23 12.72 5.20 -5.43
C PHE A 23 13.32 5.13 -6.84
N SER A 24 12.86 4.18 -7.64
CA SER A 24 13.38 3.95 -8.99
C SER A 24 13.24 5.15 -9.92
N TRP A 25 12.17 5.93 -9.79
CA TRP A 25 12.00 7.19 -10.54
C TRP A 25 12.96 8.31 -10.07
N GLN A 26 13.62 8.15 -8.92
CA GLN A 26 14.71 9.02 -8.42
C GLN A 26 16.10 8.46 -8.73
N GLY A 27 16.19 7.30 -9.40
CA GLY A 27 17.46 6.59 -9.66
C GLY A 27 17.86 5.59 -8.57
N GLY A 28 17.02 5.39 -7.55
CA GLY A 28 17.25 4.43 -6.47
C GLY A 28 16.78 3.00 -6.78
N PRO A 29 17.04 2.04 -5.88
CA PRO A 29 16.75 0.62 -6.13
C PRO A 29 15.30 0.19 -5.86
N ILE A 30 14.47 1.01 -5.20
CA ILE A 30 13.12 0.61 -4.78
C ILE A 30 12.16 0.70 -5.98
N ILE A 31 11.68 -0.46 -6.44
CA ILE A 31 10.75 -0.57 -7.58
C ILE A 31 9.29 -0.84 -7.20
N MET A 32 9.02 -1.22 -5.95
CA MET A 32 7.69 -1.54 -5.45
C MET A 32 7.66 -1.44 -3.92
N LEU A 33 6.48 -1.21 -3.36
CA LEU A 33 6.24 -1.21 -1.92
C LEU A 33 5.14 -2.21 -1.57
N GLN A 34 5.25 -2.84 -0.40
CA GLN A 34 4.19 -3.69 0.12
C GLN A 34 3.52 -3.00 1.30
N ILE A 35 2.18 -3.02 1.33
CA ILE A 35 1.40 -2.68 2.51
C ILE A 35 0.67 -3.94 2.97
N GLU A 36 0.54 -4.10 4.29
CA GLU A 36 0.02 -5.33 4.92
C GLU A 36 0.83 -6.59 4.62
N ASN A 37 0.65 -7.61 5.47
CA ASN A 37 1.23 -8.93 5.23
C ASN A 37 0.27 -10.02 5.71
N GLU A 38 -0.06 -10.94 4.81
CA GLU A 38 -0.83 -12.15 5.11
C GLU A 38 -2.25 -11.97 5.69
N TYR A 39 -2.79 -10.76 5.65
CA TYR A 39 -4.10 -10.45 6.23
C TYR A 39 -5.24 -11.27 5.63
N GLY A 40 -5.13 -11.73 4.39
CA GLY A 40 -6.17 -12.56 3.76
C GLY A 40 -6.39 -13.91 4.45
N ASN A 41 -5.42 -14.43 5.19
CA ASN A 41 -5.57 -15.68 5.96
C ASN A 41 -6.40 -15.49 7.23
N ILE A 42 -6.52 -14.25 7.72
CA ILE A 42 -7.25 -13.91 8.94
C ILE A 42 -8.50 -13.05 8.65
N GLU A 43 -8.71 -12.61 7.41
CA GLU A 43 -9.81 -11.73 7.01
C GLU A 43 -11.19 -12.29 7.41
N SER A 44 -11.38 -13.61 7.29
CA SER A 44 -12.63 -14.29 7.66
C SER A 44 -12.96 -14.17 9.14
N SER A 45 -11.94 -14.18 10.02
CA SER A 45 -12.08 -14.03 11.47
C SER A 45 -12.57 -12.65 11.89
N TYR A 46 -12.35 -11.62 11.06
CA TYR A 46 -12.77 -10.23 11.32
C TYR A 46 -14.02 -9.79 10.57
N GLY A 47 -14.56 -10.64 9.69
CA GLY A 47 -15.78 -10.39 8.93
C GLY A 47 -15.74 -9.07 8.15
N ARG A 48 -16.79 -8.25 8.26
CA ARG A 48 -16.91 -6.98 7.53
C ARG A 48 -15.84 -5.96 7.92
N LYS A 49 -15.45 -5.92 9.20
CA LYS A 49 -14.42 -4.98 9.69
C LYS A 49 -13.05 -5.25 9.08
N GLY A 50 -12.72 -6.52 8.80
CA GLY A 50 -11.49 -6.90 8.10
C GLY A 50 -11.46 -6.38 6.66
N LYS A 51 -12.58 -6.46 5.95
CA LYS A 51 -12.71 -5.91 4.58
C LYS A 51 -12.61 -4.38 4.56
N ASP A 52 -13.26 -3.71 5.52
CA ASP A 52 -13.20 -2.25 5.64
C ASP A 52 -11.77 -1.79 5.97
N TYR A 53 -11.07 -2.54 6.83
CA TYR A 53 -9.66 -2.32 7.12
C TYR A 53 -8.76 -2.46 5.89
N MET A 54 -8.88 -3.56 5.13
CA MET A 54 -8.10 -3.76 3.90
C MET A 54 -8.35 -2.67 2.87
N THR A 55 -9.61 -2.22 2.75
CA THR A 55 -9.96 -1.10 1.86
C THR A 55 -9.32 0.20 2.32
N TRP A 56 -9.30 0.46 3.63
CA TRP A 56 -8.63 1.62 4.21
C TRP A 56 -7.11 1.55 3.99
N ALA A 57 -6.46 0.40 4.24
CA ALA A 57 -5.02 0.23 4.08
C ALA A 57 -4.57 0.44 2.62
N ALA A 58 -5.31 -0.13 1.66
CA ALA A 58 -5.06 0.09 0.24
C ALA A 58 -5.22 1.57 -0.16
N LYS A 59 -6.28 2.25 0.30
CA LYS A 59 -6.48 3.69 0.02
C LYS A 59 -5.39 4.55 0.65
N MET A 60 -4.99 4.24 1.88
CA MET A 60 -3.92 4.94 2.59
C MET A 60 -2.60 4.82 1.83
N ALA A 61 -2.20 3.60 1.43
CA ALA A 61 -0.95 3.35 0.70
C ALA A 61 -0.92 4.06 -0.67
N VAL A 62 -1.98 3.92 -1.47
CA VAL A 62 -2.08 4.60 -2.77
C VAL A 62 -2.08 6.12 -2.62
N GLY A 63 -2.68 6.64 -1.55
CA GLY A 63 -2.73 8.07 -1.24
C GLY A 63 -1.37 8.70 -0.88
N LEU A 64 -0.35 7.90 -0.54
CA LEU A 64 1.00 8.41 -0.25
C LEU A 64 1.80 8.77 -1.52
N ASP A 65 1.29 8.40 -2.70
CA ASP A 65 1.86 8.72 -4.01
C ASP A 65 3.38 8.50 -4.09
N ALA A 66 3.80 7.27 -3.75
CA ALA A 66 5.21 6.87 -3.72
C ALA A 66 5.86 6.81 -5.13
N GLY A 67 5.08 6.96 -6.21
CA GLY A 67 5.56 6.89 -7.59
C GLY A 67 5.96 5.48 -8.05
N VAL A 68 5.83 4.46 -7.19
CA VAL A 68 6.06 3.05 -7.50
C VAL A 68 4.81 2.21 -7.17
N PRO A 69 4.62 1.02 -7.79
CA PRO A 69 3.50 0.16 -7.50
C PRO A 69 3.45 -0.28 -6.03
N TRP A 70 2.25 -0.30 -5.47
CA TRP A 70 1.94 -0.94 -4.20
C TRP A 70 1.43 -2.35 -4.44
N VAL A 71 1.79 -3.28 -3.57
CA VAL A 71 1.26 -4.64 -3.51
C VAL A 71 0.78 -4.96 -2.10
N MET A 72 -0.10 -5.95 -1.98
CA MET A 72 -0.42 -6.58 -0.69
C MET A 72 -0.35 -8.09 -0.89
N TYR A 73 0.42 -8.78 -0.07
CA TYR A 73 0.55 -10.24 -0.20
C TYR A 73 -0.57 -10.94 0.56
N VAL A 74 -1.15 -11.97 -0.08
CA VAL A 74 -2.45 -12.64 0.19
C VAL A 74 -3.69 -11.95 -0.43
N LYS A 75 -3.55 -10.73 -0.98
CA LYS A 75 -4.59 -10.12 -1.85
C LYS A 75 -3.98 -9.04 -2.76
N CYS A 76 -3.80 -9.32 -4.05
CA CYS A 76 -3.17 -8.39 -4.99
C CYS A 76 -3.99 -7.10 -5.15
N VAL A 77 -3.40 -5.93 -4.84
CA VAL A 77 -3.93 -4.62 -5.26
C VAL A 77 -3.01 -4.09 -6.35
N ILE A 78 -3.48 -4.12 -7.60
CA ILE A 78 -2.81 -3.45 -8.72
C ILE A 78 -3.54 -2.12 -8.92
N THR A 79 -2.91 -1.01 -8.56
CA THR A 79 -3.38 0.32 -8.98
C THR A 79 -2.31 1.01 -9.81
N ARG A 80 -2.42 0.86 -11.13
CA ARG A 80 -2.09 1.95 -12.06
C ARG A 80 -3.40 2.69 -12.35
N LYS A 81 -3.39 4.02 -12.26
CA LYS A 81 -4.47 4.86 -12.81
C LYS A 81 -4.77 4.38 -14.24
N LYS A 82 -6.00 3.89 -14.46
CA LYS A 82 -6.59 3.43 -15.72
C LYS A 82 -5.77 2.40 -16.52
N LEU A 83 -6.14 1.13 -16.41
CA LEU A 83 -6.30 0.30 -17.60
C LEU A 83 -7.79 -0.02 -17.72
N ALA A 84 -8.45 0.63 -18.68
CA ALA A 84 -9.82 0.35 -19.04
C ALA A 84 -9.88 -1.05 -19.68
N TYR A 85 -10.73 -1.92 -19.15
CA TYR A 85 -11.07 -3.20 -19.75
C TYR A 85 -12.06 -2.99 -20.91
N ARG A 86 -11.77 -3.60 -22.06
CA ARG A 86 -12.70 -4.13 -23.08
C ARG A 86 -11.93 -5.31 -23.68
N THR A 87 -12.39 -6.55 -23.62
CA THR A 87 -13.68 -7.09 -24.08
C THR A 87 -14.46 -7.84 -23.01
#